data_AF-A0A7C7W1N1-F1
#
_entry.id   AF-A0A7C7W1N1-F1
#
_cell.length_a   1.000
_cell.length_b   1.000
_cell.length_c   1.000
_cell.angle_alpha   90.00
_cell.angle_beta   90.00
_cell.angle_gamma   90.00
#
_symmetry.space_group_name_H-M   'P 1'
#
loop_
_entity.id
_entity.type
_entity.pdbx_description
1 polymer ?
#
loop_
_entity_poly.entity_id
_entity_poly.type
_entity_poly.pdbx_seq_one_letter_code
_entity_poly.pdbx_strand_id
1 'polypeptide(L)'
;MVGARGGQGTGPGGPIDLEGGGPFPHRAEERLFRGQTDSEGEAGRVKGLLIEGGERLVGEVKVSGAKNAALPLMAASILVDGRVVLENVPHLRDVETFVQLLEGLGVKVSWGGKGVLELDASKLSGFTAPYELVKAMRASILVLGPLLARLGEAKVSLPGGCAIGARPIDLHLKGLQQMGVEIRLQHGYIHATAKRLKGAKIYLELPTVTGTENLLMAAVQAEGETVIENAAREPEVSELAVVLRKMGAWIEGEGSGVIKVRGPSQLRPVSHRIIPDRIEAGTLMVASAITQGNVLVRGVRLDHLEAVVEKLRQTGTEIKPAGDEAVRVIGPTRVLSADVRTHPYPGFPTDMQAQVMTLACLAIGRSVIEENI
;
A
#
# COMPACT_ATOMS: atom_id res chain seq x y z
N MET A 1 42.69 -33.93 -30.45
CA MET A 1 43.78 -34.26 -31.42
C MET A 1 43.12 -34.75 -32.70
N VAL A 2 43.08 -33.92 -33.74
CA VAL A 2 43.92 -33.94 -34.97
C VAL A 2 43.26 -34.77 -36.08
N GLY A 3 42.97 -34.12 -37.23
CA GLY A 3 42.48 -34.81 -38.43
C GLY A 3 42.02 -33.95 -39.62
N ALA A 4 42.89 -33.02 -40.06
CA ALA A 4 43.10 -32.40 -41.38
C ALA A 4 42.09 -32.45 -42.60
N ARG A 5 42.20 -31.38 -43.41
CA ARG A 5 41.88 -31.14 -44.85
C ARG A 5 40.39 -30.87 -45.17
N GLY A 6 39.98 -29.88 -45.98
CA GLY A 6 40.63 -28.93 -46.89
C GLY A 6 39.67 -28.69 -48.07
N GLY A 7 39.41 -27.44 -48.47
CA GLY A 7 38.60 -27.14 -49.67
C GLY A 7 38.13 -25.69 -49.75
N GLN A 8 38.64 -24.97 -50.75
CA GLN A 8 38.43 -23.55 -51.03
C GLN A 8 37.06 -23.27 -51.67
N GLY A 9 36.57 -22.02 -51.52
CA GLY A 9 35.44 -21.48 -52.28
C GLY A 9 35.19 -20.01 -51.95
N THR A 10 35.84 -19.12 -52.68
CA THR A 10 35.73 -17.65 -52.61
C THR A 10 34.51 -17.15 -53.39
N GLY A 11 33.75 -16.20 -52.81
CA GLY A 11 32.76 -15.37 -53.53
C GLY A 11 32.21 -14.26 -52.62
N PRO A 12 32.14 -12.99 -53.05
CA PRO A 12 31.88 -11.84 -52.17
C PRO A 12 30.38 -11.61 -51.93
N GLY A 13 30.00 -11.41 -50.67
CA GLY A 13 28.65 -10.96 -50.29
C GLY A 13 28.47 -9.48 -50.59
N GLY A 14 27.56 -9.16 -51.51
CA GLY A 14 27.10 -7.80 -51.77
C GLY A 14 26.20 -7.25 -50.64
N PRO A 15 25.99 -5.92 -50.59
CA PRO A 15 25.20 -5.26 -49.57
C PRO A 15 23.70 -5.56 -49.75
N ILE A 16 23.00 -5.77 -48.64
CA ILE A 16 21.54 -5.92 -48.60
C ILE A 16 20.95 -4.54 -48.34
N ASP A 17 20.31 -3.98 -49.37
CA ASP A 17 19.46 -2.79 -49.27
C ASP A 17 18.19 -3.15 -48.47
N LEU A 18 17.87 -2.33 -47.47
CA LEU A 18 16.59 -2.33 -46.76
C LEU A 18 15.85 -1.02 -47.06
N GLU A 19 15.27 -0.94 -48.25
CA GLU A 19 14.15 -0.02 -48.53
C GLU A 19 12.86 -0.83 -48.67
N GLY A 20 11.88 -0.52 -47.83
CA GLY A 20 10.59 -1.25 -47.81
C GLY A 20 9.58 -0.62 -46.86
N GLY A 21 9.37 0.69 -46.95
CA GLY A 21 8.24 1.38 -46.33
C GLY A 21 7.01 1.28 -47.24
N GLY A 22 5.98 0.57 -46.79
CA GLY A 22 4.65 0.56 -47.41
C GLY A 22 3.57 0.96 -46.39
N PRO A 23 2.50 1.67 -46.80
CA PRO A 23 1.52 2.24 -45.88
C PRO A 23 0.54 1.17 -45.35
N PHE A 24 0.23 1.22 -44.06
CA PHE A 24 -0.82 0.41 -43.45
C PHE A 24 -2.21 0.88 -43.92
N PRO A 25 -3.13 -0.02 -44.32
CA PRO A 25 -4.42 0.39 -44.85
C PRO A 25 -5.37 0.81 -43.71
N HIS A 26 -5.89 2.03 -43.80
CA HIS A 26 -7.09 2.48 -43.11
C HIS A 26 -8.31 1.74 -43.65
N ARG A 27 -9.03 1.00 -42.79
CA ARG A 27 -10.49 0.81 -42.86
C ARG A 27 -10.98 0.19 -41.55
N ALA A 28 -11.50 1.03 -40.66
CA ALA A 28 -12.35 0.60 -39.56
C ALA A 28 -13.76 0.42 -40.10
N GLU A 29 -14.29 -0.80 -40.04
CA GLU A 29 -15.73 -1.03 -40.12
C GLU A 29 -16.32 -0.74 -38.74
N GLU A 30 -17.11 0.33 -38.65
CA GLU A 30 -17.96 0.63 -37.50
C GLU A 30 -18.99 -0.49 -37.30
N ARG A 31 -18.76 -1.37 -36.33
CA ARG A 31 -19.84 -2.10 -35.66
C ARG A 31 -20.13 -1.43 -34.33
N LEU A 32 -21.08 -0.49 -34.39
CA LEU A 32 -21.79 0.08 -33.24
C LEU A 32 -22.39 -1.05 -32.39
N PHE A 33 -21.68 -1.43 -31.32
CA PHE A 33 -22.31 -2.13 -30.20
C PHE A 33 -23.15 -1.12 -29.42
N ARG A 34 -24.43 -0.99 -29.79
CA ARG A 34 -25.45 -0.45 -28.89
C ARG A 34 -25.57 -1.42 -27.72
N GLY A 35 -25.08 -1.02 -26.55
CA GLY A 35 -25.30 -1.76 -25.31
C GLY A 35 -26.80 -1.92 -25.05
N GLN A 36 -27.30 -3.14 -25.22
CA GLN A 36 -28.57 -3.55 -24.64
C GLN A 36 -28.36 -3.62 -23.12
N THR A 37 -29.04 -2.74 -22.40
CA THR A 37 -29.25 -2.85 -20.96
C THR A 37 -30.30 -3.93 -20.74
N ASP A 38 -29.85 -5.17 -20.54
CA ASP A 38 -30.72 -6.26 -20.11
C ASP A 38 -30.77 -6.31 -18.58
N SER A 39 -32.01 -6.12 -18.08
CA SER A 39 -32.60 -6.61 -16.82
C SER A 39 -31.86 -6.40 -15.49
N GLU A 40 -32.60 -5.75 -14.59
CA GLU A 40 -32.38 -5.59 -13.15
C GLU A 40 -31.78 -6.85 -12.48
N GLY A 41 -30.55 -6.75 -11.94
CA GLY A 41 -29.94 -7.81 -11.14
C GLY A 41 -28.42 -7.75 -10.90
N GLU A 42 -27.65 -7.02 -11.71
CA GLU A 42 -26.16 -6.97 -11.61
C GLU A 42 -25.61 -5.52 -11.61
N ALA A 43 -26.15 -4.65 -10.77
CA ALA A 43 -25.61 -3.31 -10.62
C ALA A 43 -24.24 -3.35 -9.91
N GLY A 44 -23.14 -3.06 -10.63
CA GLY A 44 -21.92 -2.52 -10.03
C GLY A 44 -20.59 -3.22 -10.29
N ARG A 45 -20.52 -4.30 -11.07
CA ARG A 45 -19.21 -4.82 -11.52
C ARG A 45 -18.81 -4.15 -12.83
N VAL A 46 -17.76 -3.31 -12.79
CA VAL A 46 -17.08 -2.84 -14.00
C VAL A 46 -16.57 -4.07 -14.75
N LYS A 47 -17.16 -4.36 -15.92
CA LYS A 47 -16.81 -5.54 -16.74
C LYS A 47 -15.41 -5.44 -17.38
N GLY A 48 -14.85 -4.23 -17.45
CA GLY A 48 -13.49 -3.95 -17.92
C GLY A 48 -13.24 -2.44 -18.07
N LEU A 49 -11.97 -2.07 -18.27
CA LEU A 49 -11.56 -0.72 -18.67
C LEU A 49 -11.19 -0.75 -20.15
N LEU A 50 -11.88 0.05 -20.98
CA LEU A 50 -11.51 0.30 -22.37
C LEU A 50 -10.61 1.53 -22.42
N ILE A 51 -9.39 1.38 -22.92
CA ILE A 51 -8.41 2.47 -23.02
C ILE A 51 -7.98 2.60 -24.47
N GLU A 52 -8.22 3.76 -25.07
CA GLU A 52 -7.70 4.14 -26.39
C GLU A 52 -6.44 4.99 -26.18
N GLY A 53 -5.28 4.48 -26.63
CA GLY A 53 -3.99 5.15 -26.46
C GLY A 53 -3.75 6.27 -27.48
N GLY A 54 -2.75 7.11 -27.21
CA GLY A 54 -2.32 8.19 -28.10
C GLY A 54 -2.48 9.60 -27.50
N GLU A 55 -3.25 9.72 -26.42
CA GLU A 55 -3.54 11.00 -25.79
C GLU A 55 -2.48 11.43 -24.78
N ARG A 56 -2.15 12.74 -24.78
CA ARG A 56 -1.26 13.36 -23.80
C ARG A 56 -2.06 13.83 -22.59
N LEU A 57 -1.63 13.47 -21.38
CA LEU A 57 -2.29 13.92 -20.16
C LEU A 57 -1.88 15.37 -19.84
N VAL A 58 -2.85 16.28 -19.84
CA VAL A 58 -2.66 17.69 -19.47
C VAL A 58 -3.77 18.11 -18.53
N GLY A 59 -3.42 18.67 -17.38
CA GLY A 59 -4.42 19.18 -16.44
C GLY A 59 -3.99 19.11 -14.98
N GLU A 60 -4.98 18.95 -14.11
CA GLU A 60 -4.81 18.87 -12.67
C GLU A 60 -5.62 17.69 -12.12
N VAL A 61 -5.03 16.97 -11.16
CA VAL A 61 -5.65 15.87 -10.44
C VAL A 61 -5.31 15.96 -8.97
N LYS A 62 -6.26 15.58 -8.11
CA LYS A 62 -6.07 15.53 -6.66
C LYS A 62 -6.00 14.08 -6.20
N VAL A 63 -4.96 13.77 -5.43
CA VAL A 63 -4.71 12.49 -4.80
C VAL A 63 -5.62 12.33 -3.57
N SER A 64 -6.09 11.10 -3.37
CA SER A 64 -6.92 10.68 -2.25
C SER A 64 -6.08 10.47 -0.98
N GLY A 65 -6.71 10.16 0.15
CA GLY A 65 -5.96 9.71 1.33
C GLY A 65 -5.42 8.29 1.16
N ALA A 66 -4.32 8.01 1.85
CA ALA A 66 -3.62 6.74 1.77
C ALA A 66 -4.48 5.59 2.30
N LYS A 67 -4.81 4.63 1.44
CA LYS A 67 -5.52 3.40 1.86
C LYS A 67 -4.72 2.65 2.92
N ASN A 68 -3.41 2.51 2.71
CA ASN A 68 -2.52 1.78 3.60
C ASN A 68 -2.31 2.47 4.96
N ALA A 69 -2.64 3.76 5.10
CA ALA A 69 -2.72 4.42 6.41
C ALA A 69 -4.13 4.40 6.99
N ALA A 70 -5.17 4.48 6.16
CA ALA A 70 -6.56 4.43 6.59
C ALA A 70 -6.86 3.15 7.38
N LEU A 71 -6.46 1.97 6.85
CA LEU A 71 -6.77 0.68 7.46
C LEU A 71 -6.20 0.51 8.89
N PRO A 72 -4.91 0.76 9.19
CA PRO A 72 -4.41 0.70 10.56
C PRO A 72 -5.02 1.77 11.47
N LEU A 73 -5.31 2.97 10.96
CA LEU A 73 -5.98 4.01 11.76
C LEU A 73 -7.44 3.65 12.09
N MET A 74 -8.15 2.99 11.17
CA MET A 74 -9.46 2.40 11.42
C MET A 74 -9.35 1.29 12.48
N ALA A 75 -8.31 0.45 12.44
CA ALA A 75 -8.08 -0.57 13.45
C ALA A 75 -7.80 0.04 14.83
N ALA A 76 -7.04 1.14 14.88
CA ALA A 76 -6.70 1.85 16.09
C ALA A 76 -7.94 2.45 16.81
N SER A 77 -9.08 2.61 16.13
CA SER A 77 -10.32 3.08 16.78
C SER A 77 -10.83 2.09 17.84
N ILE A 78 -10.47 0.80 17.73
CA ILE A 78 -10.80 -0.24 18.73
C ILE A 78 -10.17 0.06 20.09
N LEU A 79 -9.05 0.80 20.13
CA LEU A 79 -8.26 1.04 21.35
C LEU A 79 -8.94 1.98 22.35
N VAL A 80 -9.95 2.74 21.93
CA VAL A 80 -10.56 3.80 22.72
C VAL A 80 -12.04 3.51 23.02
N ASP A 81 -12.50 3.98 24.17
CA ASP A 81 -13.92 4.10 24.47
C ASP A 81 -14.41 5.44 23.93
N GLY A 82 -15.14 5.43 22.82
CA GLY A 82 -15.66 6.64 22.19
C GLY A 82 -15.43 6.73 20.69
N ARG A 83 -15.65 7.94 20.17
CA ARG A 83 -15.69 8.24 18.73
C ARG A 83 -14.35 8.77 18.21
N VAL A 84 -13.74 8.02 17.29
CA VAL A 84 -12.64 8.48 16.44
C VAL A 84 -13.21 9.01 15.13
N VAL A 85 -12.66 10.12 14.64
CA VAL A 85 -13.05 10.73 13.37
C VAL A 85 -11.83 10.74 12.44
N LEU A 86 -11.94 10.06 11.30
CA LEU A 86 -10.92 10.05 10.27
C LEU A 86 -11.41 10.86 9.07
N GLU A 87 -10.64 11.85 8.64
CA GLU A 87 -10.90 12.65 7.44
C GLU A 87 -10.00 12.20 6.30
N ASN A 88 -10.41 12.48 5.06
CA ASN A 88 -9.67 12.10 3.85
C ASN A 88 -9.58 10.57 3.65
N VAL A 89 -10.56 9.80 4.13
CA VAL A 89 -10.62 8.34 3.92
C VAL A 89 -11.02 8.06 2.46
N PRO A 90 -10.27 7.23 1.72
CA PRO A 90 -10.59 6.91 0.33
C PRO A 90 -11.77 5.91 0.24
N HIS A 91 -12.64 6.08 -0.74
CA HIS A 91 -13.76 5.15 -1.00
C HIS A 91 -13.29 3.98 -1.85
N LEU A 92 -12.75 2.95 -1.21
CA LEU A 92 -12.20 1.76 -1.85
C LEU A 92 -12.82 0.50 -1.27
N ARG A 93 -12.86 -0.57 -2.07
CA ARG A 93 -13.42 -1.88 -1.65
C ARG A 93 -12.77 -2.44 -0.39
N ASP A 94 -11.46 -2.27 -0.25
CA ASP A 94 -10.70 -2.66 0.95
C ASP A 94 -11.23 -1.93 2.20
N VAL A 95 -11.48 -0.61 2.08
CA VAL A 95 -12.02 0.21 3.17
C VAL A 95 -13.42 -0.25 3.53
N GLU A 96 -14.31 -0.48 2.55
CA GLU A 96 -15.66 -1.00 2.80
C GLU A 96 -15.64 -2.40 3.46
N THR A 97 -14.72 -3.27 3.04
CA THR A 97 -14.54 -4.59 3.66
C THR A 97 -14.09 -4.46 5.12
N PHE A 98 -13.22 -3.48 5.41
CA PHE A 98 -12.77 -3.22 6.78
C PHE A 98 -13.86 -2.55 7.63
N VAL A 99 -14.71 -1.71 7.05
CA VAL A 99 -15.92 -1.18 7.72
C VAL A 99 -16.80 -2.35 8.17
N GLN A 100 -17.13 -3.28 7.28
CA GLN A 100 -17.92 -4.47 7.62
C GLN A 100 -17.28 -5.32 8.72
N LEU A 101 -15.95 -5.43 8.71
CA LEU A 101 -15.20 -6.11 9.77
C LEU A 101 -15.38 -5.41 11.12
N LEU A 102 -15.22 -4.10 11.17
CA LEU A 102 -15.36 -3.32 12.41
C LEU A 102 -16.80 -3.34 12.93
N GLU A 103 -17.79 -3.22 12.05
CA GLU A 103 -19.21 -3.35 12.40
C GLU A 103 -19.52 -4.72 13.01
N GLY A 104 -18.96 -5.80 12.44
CA GLY A 104 -19.06 -7.16 12.99
C GLY A 104 -18.43 -7.32 14.38
N LEU A 105 -17.49 -6.46 14.75
CA LEU A 105 -16.89 -6.41 16.10
C LEU A 105 -17.71 -5.54 17.07
N GLY A 106 -18.74 -4.85 16.60
CA GLY A 106 -19.59 -3.96 17.40
C GLY A 106 -19.17 -2.48 17.36
N VAL A 107 -18.26 -2.09 16.46
CA VAL A 107 -17.94 -0.68 16.22
C VAL A 107 -19.06 -0.06 15.38
N LYS A 108 -19.62 1.05 15.84
CA LYS A 108 -20.58 1.82 15.03
C LYS A 108 -19.80 2.67 14.03
N VAL A 109 -20.07 2.46 12.75
CA VAL A 109 -19.43 3.21 11.66
C VAL A 109 -20.43 4.11 10.97
N SER A 110 -20.05 5.34 10.64
CA SER A 110 -20.86 6.22 9.80
C SER A 110 -20.00 7.10 8.89
N TRP A 111 -20.37 7.14 7.62
CA TRP A 111 -19.79 8.05 6.64
C TRP A 111 -20.41 9.44 6.74
N GLY A 112 -19.56 10.45 6.81
CA GLY A 112 -19.88 11.86 6.60
C GLY A 112 -19.54 12.33 5.19
N GLY A 113 -19.83 13.59 4.89
CA GLY A 113 -19.46 14.19 3.60
C GLY A 113 -17.94 14.34 3.43
N LYS A 114 -17.46 14.33 2.18
CA LYS A 114 -16.05 14.58 1.80
C LYS A 114 -15.03 13.58 2.38
N GLY A 115 -15.38 12.29 2.47
CA GLY A 115 -14.46 11.24 2.93
C GLY A 115 -14.17 11.29 4.43
N VAL A 116 -15.15 11.72 5.24
CA VAL A 116 -15.09 11.66 6.70
C VAL A 116 -15.71 10.34 7.16
N LEU A 117 -15.01 9.59 8.00
CA LEU A 117 -15.46 8.35 8.61
C LEU A 117 -15.45 8.49 10.13
N GLU A 118 -16.61 8.30 10.75
CA GLU A 118 -16.75 8.26 12.20
C GLU A 118 -16.82 6.81 12.68
N LEU A 119 -16.00 6.46 13.68
CA LEU A 119 -15.83 5.13 14.23
C LEU A 119 -16.03 5.20 15.75
N ASP A 120 -17.10 4.60 16.26
CA ASP A 120 -17.43 4.61 17.69
C ASP A 120 -17.35 3.18 18.26
N ALA A 121 -16.29 2.92 19.02
CA ALA A 121 -16.02 1.62 19.62
C ALA A 121 -16.53 1.50 21.07
N SER A 122 -17.38 2.42 21.56
CA SER A 122 -17.91 2.38 22.94
C SER A 122 -18.74 1.13 23.24
N LYS A 123 -19.28 0.49 22.20
CA LYS A 123 -20.09 -0.75 22.30
C LYS A 123 -19.37 -1.97 21.75
N LEU A 124 -18.03 -1.92 21.64
CA LEU A 124 -17.23 -3.05 21.20
C LEU A 124 -17.54 -4.29 22.06
N SER A 125 -17.97 -5.36 21.40
CA SER A 125 -18.37 -6.62 22.06
C SER A 125 -17.82 -7.86 21.38
N GLY A 126 -17.45 -7.75 20.10
CA GLY A 126 -16.87 -8.83 19.33
C GLY A 126 -15.35 -8.88 19.46
N PHE A 127 -14.83 -10.10 19.51
CA PHE A 127 -13.39 -10.39 19.44
C PHE A 127 -13.04 -11.29 18.26
N THR A 128 -14.01 -11.63 17.40
CA THR A 128 -13.81 -12.56 16.28
C THR A 128 -13.85 -11.86 14.92
N ALA A 129 -12.75 -11.94 14.17
CA ALA A 129 -12.68 -11.53 12.77
C ALA A 129 -12.91 -12.77 11.86
N PRO A 130 -14.05 -12.86 11.15
CA PRO A 130 -14.46 -14.07 10.45
C PRO A 130 -13.68 -14.32 9.17
N TYR A 131 -13.58 -15.60 8.78
CA TYR A 131 -12.87 -16.07 7.59
C TYR A 131 -13.24 -15.32 6.30
N GLU A 132 -14.53 -15.09 6.03
CA GLU A 132 -14.98 -14.48 4.76
C GLU A 132 -14.37 -13.09 4.54
N LEU A 133 -14.30 -12.26 5.60
CA LEU A 133 -13.72 -10.92 5.53
C LEU A 133 -12.20 -10.96 5.48
N VAL A 134 -11.58 -11.84 6.26
CA VAL A 134 -10.10 -11.97 6.29
C VAL A 134 -9.56 -12.55 4.98
N LYS A 135 -10.26 -13.49 4.37
CA LYS A 135 -9.92 -14.03 3.04
C LYS A 135 -10.05 -12.96 1.96
N ALA A 136 -11.08 -12.11 2.04
CA ALA A 136 -11.29 -11.03 1.09
C ALA A 136 -10.21 -9.95 1.21
N MET A 137 -9.72 -9.67 2.42
CA MET A 137 -8.69 -8.65 2.65
C MET A 137 -7.71 -9.05 3.75
N ARG A 138 -6.46 -9.30 3.35
CA ARG A 138 -5.36 -9.70 4.25
C ARG A 138 -5.07 -8.69 5.38
N ALA A 139 -5.27 -7.39 5.13
CA ALA A 139 -5.09 -6.34 6.12
C ALA A 139 -6.02 -6.46 7.34
N SER A 140 -7.03 -7.34 7.29
CA SER A 140 -7.90 -7.68 8.42
C SER A 140 -7.12 -8.16 9.66
N ILE A 141 -5.88 -8.65 9.50
CA ILE A 141 -5.01 -9.01 10.63
C ILE A 141 -4.70 -7.84 11.59
N LEU A 142 -4.85 -6.59 11.12
CA LEU A 142 -4.57 -5.37 11.90
C LEU A 142 -5.47 -5.21 13.13
N VAL A 143 -6.62 -5.89 13.21
CA VAL A 143 -7.47 -5.84 14.41
C VAL A 143 -6.93 -6.69 15.57
N LEU A 144 -5.97 -7.59 15.32
CA LEU A 144 -5.47 -8.54 16.34
C LEU A 144 -4.89 -7.85 17.58
N GLY A 145 -3.93 -6.95 17.39
CA GLY A 145 -3.25 -6.19 18.42
C GLY A 145 -4.18 -5.26 19.20
N PRO A 146 -5.00 -4.41 18.55
CA PRO A 146 -5.92 -3.55 19.29
C PRO A 146 -7.04 -4.31 20.00
N LEU A 147 -7.51 -5.46 19.47
CA LEU A 147 -8.44 -6.33 20.22
C LEU A 147 -7.78 -6.92 21.46
N LEU A 148 -6.54 -7.41 21.36
CA LEU A 148 -5.79 -7.89 22.53
C LEU A 148 -5.57 -6.79 23.57
N ALA A 149 -5.22 -5.58 23.12
CA ALA A 149 -5.03 -4.42 23.98
C ALA A 149 -6.31 -3.99 24.70
N ARG A 150 -7.47 -4.06 24.02
CA ARG A 150 -8.75 -3.59 24.55
C ARG A 150 -9.52 -4.65 25.36
N LEU A 151 -9.50 -5.90 24.91
CA LEU A 151 -10.33 -6.99 25.44
C LEU A 151 -9.53 -8.11 26.10
N GLY A 152 -8.21 -8.18 25.90
CA GLY A 152 -7.38 -9.30 26.34
C GLY A 152 -7.59 -10.60 25.55
N GLU A 153 -8.43 -10.58 24.51
CA GLU A 153 -8.75 -11.73 23.68
C GLU A 153 -9.03 -11.31 22.24
N ALA A 154 -8.57 -12.12 21.29
CA ALA A 154 -8.83 -11.95 19.87
C ALA A 154 -8.85 -13.30 19.15
N LYS A 155 -9.76 -13.45 18.20
CA LYS A 155 -9.90 -14.62 17.34
C LYS A 155 -9.93 -14.17 15.88
N VAL A 156 -8.81 -14.26 15.17
CA VAL A 156 -8.68 -13.74 13.81
C VAL A 156 -8.37 -14.90 12.86
N SER A 157 -9.10 -15.01 11.75
CA SER A 157 -8.79 -16.06 10.77
C SER A 157 -7.37 -15.88 10.20
N LEU A 158 -6.72 -16.98 9.86
CA LEU A 158 -5.43 -16.92 9.17
C LEU A 158 -5.64 -16.35 7.77
N PRO A 159 -4.89 -15.30 7.37
CA PRO A 159 -4.92 -14.85 5.99
C PRO A 159 -4.50 -15.99 5.05
N GLY A 160 -5.21 -16.16 3.95
CA GLY A 160 -4.87 -17.15 2.93
C GLY A 160 -3.56 -16.83 2.18
N GLY A 161 -3.24 -17.69 1.19
CA GLY A 161 -2.15 -17.44 0.24
C GLY A 161 -2.41 -16.17 -0.57
N CYS A 162 -1.36 -15.40 -0.83
CA CYS A 162 -1.41 -14.19 -1.65
C CYS A 162 -0.79 -14.47 -3.03
N ALA A 163 -1.46 -14.05 -4.10
CA ALA A 163 -0.97 -14.26 -5.47
C ALA A 163 0.36 -13.54 -5.76
N ILE A 164 0.71 -12.53 -4.96
CA ILE A 164 1.94 -11.75 -5.10
C ILE A 164 3.15 -12.49 -4.50
N GLY A 165 2.93 -13.38 -3.53
CA GLY A 165 4.01 -14.12 -2.87
C GLY A 165 3.66 -14.61 -1.47
N ALA A 166 4.57 -15.37 -0.87
CA ALA A 166 4.44 -15.81 0.51
C ALA A 166 4.59 -14.61 1.45
N ARG A 167 3.51 -14.25 2.14
CA ARG A 167 3.52 -13.26 3.21
C ARG A 167 3.19 -14.00 4.49
N PRO A 168 4.15 -14.42 5.31
CA PRO A 168 3.85 -15.03 6.59
C PRO A 168 3.37 -13.97 7.59
N ILE A 169 2.71 -14.39 8.65
CA ILE A 169 2.30 -13.53 9.77
C ILE A 169 3.08 -13.86 11.05
N ASP A 170 4.10 -14.71 10.94
CA ASP A 170 4.86 -15.24 12.08
C ASP A 170 5.48 -14.12 12.92
N LEU A 171 5.96 -13.05 12.30
CA LEU A 171 6.52 -11.89 13.01
C LEU A 171 5.48 -11.17 13.88
N HIS A 172 4.21 -11.12 13.46
CA HIS A 172 3.14 -10.60 14.30
C HIS A 172 2.98 -11.47 15.56
N LEU A 173 2.89 -12.78 15.36
CA LEU A 173 2.61 -13.75 16.42
C LEU A 173 3.78 -13.84 17.41
N LYS A 174 5.02 -13.93 16.91
CA LYS A 174 6.25 -13.94 17.72
C LYS A 174 6.36 -12.69 18.58
N GLY A 175 6.10 -11.50 18.01
CA GLY A 175 6.14 -10.25 18.77
C GLY A 175 5.06 -10.20 19.87
N LEU A 176 3.83 -10.60 19.55
CA LEU A 176 2.74 -10.67 20.54
C LEU A 176 3.03 -11.70 21.65
N GLN A 177 3.61 -12.85 21.33
CA GLN A 177 4.04 -13.85 22.32
C GLN A 177 5.08 -13.28 23.30
N GLN A 178 6.04 -12.48 22.81
CA GLN A 178 7.01 -11.79 23.67
C GLN A 178 6.34 -10.78 24.62
N MET A 179 5.17 -10.24 24.25
CA MET A 179 4.33 -9.40 25.12
C MET A 179 3.43 -10.18 26.08
N GLY A 180 3.61 -11.51 26.18
CA GLY A 180 2.87 -12.38 27.10
C GLY A 180 1.53 -12.90 26.56
N VAL A 181 1.33 -12.87 25.25
CA VAL A 181 0.13 -13.41 24.60
C VAL A 181 0.24 -14.92 24.40
N GLU A 182 -0.73 -15.68 24.87
CA GLU A 182 -0.92 -17.09 24.53
C GLU A 182 -1.61 -17.20 23.18
N ILE A 183 -0.99 -17.89 22.22
CA ILE A 183 -1.50 -18.05 20.86
C ILE A 183 -1.73 -19.53 20.55
N ARG A 184 -2.92 -19.87 20.06
CA ARG A 184 -3.31 -21.20 19.59
C ARG A 184 -3.82 -21.11 18.17
N LEU A 185 -3.31 -21.96 17.29
CA LEU A 185 -3.81 -22.09 15.92
C LEU A 185 -4.80 -23.25 15.86
N GLN A 186 -6.08 -22.96 15.61
CA GLN A 186 -7.14 -23.97 15.60
C GLN A 186 -8.10 -23.72 14.44
N HIS A 187 -8.34 -24.73 13.61
CA HIS A 187 -9.31 -24.69 12.50
C HIS A 187 -9.14 -23.47 11.56
N GLY A 188 -7.90 -23.05 11.29
CA GLY A 188 -7.64 -21.88 10.44
C GLY A 188 -7.83 -20.52 11.13
N TYR A 189 -7.93 -20.49 12.46
CA TYR A 189 -7.99 -19.26 13.27
C TYR A 189 -6.78 -19.15 14.19
N ILE A 190 -6.34 -17.91 14.36
CA ILE A 190 -5.46 -17.46 15.42
C ILE A 190 -6.36 -17.13 16.61
N HIS A 191 -6.25 -17.92 17.68
CA HIS A 191 -6.88 -17.60 18.96
C HIS A 191 -5.78 -17.08 19.89
N ALA A 192 -5.84 -15.79 20.22
CA ALA A 192 -4.86 -15.09 21.02
C ALA A 192 -5.51 -14.58 22.30
N THR A 193 -4.86 -14.80 23.45
CA THR A 193 -5.37 -14.39 24.77
C THR A 193 -4.24 -13.84 25.63
N ALA A 194 -4.52 -12.81 26.41
CA ALA A 194 -3.60 -12.25 27.39
C ALA A 194 -4.39 -11.65 28.55
N LYS A 195 -4.04 -12.03 29.79
CA LYS A 195 -4.62 -11.38 30.98
C LYS A 195 -4.29 -9.88 31.03
N ARG A 196 -3.05 -9.56 30.65
CA ARG A 196 -2.55 -8.20 30.44
C ARG A 196 -1.32 -8.28 29.55
N LEU A 197 -1.25 -7.40 28.56
CA LEU A 197 -0.06 -7.27 27.72
C LEU A 197 1.10 -6.69 28.53
N LYS A 198 2.30 -7.19 28.31
CA LYS A 198 3.53 -6.72 28.95
C LYS A 198 4.42 -6.03 27.94
N GLY A 199 5.13 -5.01 28.41
CA GLY A 199 6.23 -4.40 27.66
C GLY A 199 7.28 -5.45 27.31
N ALA A 200 7.84 -5.35 26.11
CA ALA A 200 8.82 -6.31 25.61
C ALA A 200 9.85 -5.63 24.70
N LYS A 201 11.04 -6.23 24.59
CA LYS A 201 12.01 -5.87 23.56
C LYS A 201 11.88 -6.85 22.40
N ILE A 202 11.34 -6.38 21.28
CA ILE A 202 10.99 -7.18 20.11
C ILE A 202 11.93 -6.81 18.96
N TYR A 203 12.69 -7.77 18.46
CA TYR A 203 13.47 -7.62 17.24
C TYR A 203 12.74 -8.29 16.07
N LEU A 204 12.43 -7.53 15.03
CA LEU A 204 11.85 -8.06 13.79
C LEU A 204 12.97 -8.56 12.87
N GLU A 205 12.92 -9.84 12.48
CA GLU A 205 13.93 -10.41 11.57
C GLU A 205 13.99 -9.67 10.22
N LEU A 206 12.86 -9.12 9.80
CA LEU A 206 12.66 -8.33 8.58
C LEU A 206 11.72 -7.16 8.92
N PRO A 207 11.90 -5.96 8.34
CA PRO A 207 10.90 -4.90 8.46
C PRO A 207 9.56 -5.35 7.88
N THR A 208 8.51 -5.32 8.70
CA THR A 208 7.14 -5.68 8.28
C THR A 208 6.18 -4.57 8.64
N VAL A 209 5.51 -3.99 7.64
CA VAL A 209 4.61 -2.84 7.81
C VAL A 209 3.48 -3.20 8.76
N THR A 210 2.63 -4.15 8.37
CA THR A 210 1.50 -4.57 9.20
C THR A 210 1.93 -5.21 10.50
N GLY A 211 3.11 -5.86 10.54
CA GLY A 211 3.65 -6.41 11.78
C GLY A 211 4.00 -5.32 12.78
N THR A 212 4.68 -4.27 12.33
CA THR A 212 5.04 -3.10 13.13
C THR A 212 3.79 -2.39 13.63
N GLU A 213 2.81 -2.13 12.75
CA GLU A 213 1.55 -1.46 13.11
C GLU A 213 0.77 -2.24 14.18
N ASN A 214 0.68 -3.55 14.02
CA ASN A 214 -0.08 -4.42 14.91
C ASN A 214 0.57 -4.52 16.30
N LEU A 215 1.89 -4.65 16.34
CA LEU A 215 2.66 -4.63 17.60
C LEU A 215 2.62 -3.24 18.27
N LEU A 216 2.68 -2.17 17.49
CA LEU A 216 2.57 -0.81 17.98
C LEU A 216 1.21 -0.55 18.63
N MET A 217 0.11 -0.96 17.99
CA MET A 217 -1.23 -0.87 18.56
C MET A 217 -1.42 -1.75 19.80
N ALA A 218 -0.76 -2.91 19.89
CA ALA A 218 -0.79 -3.72 21.10
C ALA A 218 0.00 -3.05 22.24
N ALA A 219 1.16 -2.45 21.92
CA ALA A 219 2.09 -1.90 22.90
C ALA A 219 1.56 -0.67 23.64
N VAL A 220 0.66 0.12 23.04
CA VAL A 220 0.12 1.34 23.67
C VAL A 220 -0.80 1.08 24.87
N GLN A 221 -1.13 -0.17 25.18
CA GLN A 221 -1.86 -0.56 26.40
C GLN A 221 -1.12 -1.65 27.20
N ALA A 222 0.15 -1.91 26.86
CA ALA A 222 0.98 -2.87 27.57
C ALA A 222 1.55 -2.30 28.88
N GLU A 223 1.72 -3.15 29.89
CA GLU A 223 2.36 -2.79 31.14
C GLU A 223 3.88 -2.74 30.98
N GLY A 224 4.45 -1.54 31.00
CA GLY A 224 5.88 -1.30 30.84
C GLY A 224 6.22 -0.67 29.48
N GLU A 225 7.51 -0.62 29.17
CA GLU A 225 8.01 -0.15 27.89
C GLU A 225 8.11 -1.30 26.87
N THR A 226 7.64 -1.05 25.66
CA THR A 226 7.93 -1.90 24.51
C THR A 226 8.93 -1.21 23.59
N VAL A 227 9.93 -1.95 23.12
CA VAL A 227 10.89 -1.50 22.11
C VAL A 227 10.77 -2.42 20.90
N ILE A 228 10.45 -1.88 19.74
CA ILE A 228 10.37 -2.60 18.47
C ILE A 228 11.60 -2.21 17.65
N GLU A 229 12.55 -3.13 17.50
CA GLU A 229 13.76 -2.99 16.70
C GLU A 229 13.57 -3.59 15.30
N ASN A 230 14.25 -2.98 14.32
CA ASN A 230 14.07 -3.23 12.89
C ASN A 230 12.61 -3.02 12.43
N ALA A 231 11.97 -1.99 13.00
CA ALA A 231 10.62 -1.58 12.67
C ALA A 231 10.51 -1.09 11.21
N ALA A 232 9.33 -1.29 10.62
CA ALA A 232 8.95 -0.68 9.36
C ALA A 232 8.94 0.85 9.49
N ARG A 233 9.39 1.55 8.45
CA ARG A 233 9.67 3.00 8.46
C ARG A 233 8.74 3.79 7.56
N GLU A 234 7.81 3.09 6.93
CA GLU A 234 6.85 3.61 5.98
C GLU A 234 6.07 4.81 6.55
N PRO A 235 5.71 5.79 5.70
CA PRO A 235 4.94 6.96 6.14
C PRO A 235 3.65 6.60 6.87
N GLU A 236 3.01 5.50 6.47
CA GLU A 236 1.78 4.98 7.08
C GLU A 236 1.99 4.52 8.55
N VAL A 237 3.13 3.89 8.84
CA VAL A 237 3.53 3.49 10.21
C VAL A 237 3.80 4.73 11.07
N SER A 238 4.46 5.73 10.48
CA SER A 238 4.76 6.99 11.15
C SER A 238 3.48 7.77 11.47
N GLU A 239 2.49 7.78 10.57
CA GLU A 239 1.19 8.39 10.82
C GLU A 239 0.43 7.67 11.95
N LEU A 240 0.42 6.34 11.96
CA LEU A 240 -0.16 5.56 13.06
C LEU A 240 0.46 5.96 14.41
N ALA A 241 1.79 6.04 14.49
CA ALA A 241 2.48 6.49 15.71
C ALA A 241 2.07 7.92 16.13
N VAL A 242 1.93 8.84 15.17
CA VAL A 242 1.45 10.21 15.43
C VAL A 242 0.03 10.18 16.00
N VAL A 243 -0.88 9.37 15.45
CA VAL A 243 -2.26 9.26 15.93
C VAL A 243 -2.32 8.65 17.32
N LEU A 244 -1.56 7.58 17.57
CA LEU A 244 -1.50 6.94 18.89
C LEU A 244 -0.94 7.90 19.96
N ARG A 245 0.02 8.77 19.61
CA ARG A 245 0.43 9.88 20.50
C ARG A 245 -0.68 10.89 20.75
N LYS A 246 -1.45 11.28 19.73
CA LYS A 246 -2.63 12.14 19.91
C LYS A 246 -3.65 11.51 20.86
N MET A 247 -3.79 10.18 20.81
CA MET A 247 -4.61 9.38 21.73
C MET A 247 -4.02 9.27 23.14
N GLY A 248 -2.79 9.72 23.38
CA GLY A 248 -2.18 9.82 24.72
C GLY A 248 -1.02 8.87 24.98
N ALA A 249 -0.60 8.05 24.02
CA ALA A 249 0.60 7.23 24.16
C ALA A 249 1.87 8.07 24.11
N TRP A 250 2.91 7.61 24.82
CA TRP A 250 4.27 8.09 24.60
C TRP A 250 4.94 7.18 23.58
N ILE A 251 5.37 7.77 22.46
CA ILE A 251 6.05 7.04 21.37
C ILE A 251 7.25 7.89 20.92
N GLU A 252 8.39 7.23 20.78
CA GLU A 252 9.62 7.81 20.23
C GLU A 252 10.16 6.94 19.09
N GLY A 253 10.81 7.58 18.12
CA GLY A 253 11.49 6.89 17.03
C GLY A 253 10.61 6.56 15.83
N GLU A 254 9.46 7.23 15.67
CA GLU A 254 8.64 7.13 14.47
C GLU A 254 9.45 7.46 13.20
N GLY A 255 9.27 6.68 12.13
CA GLY A 255 10.06 6.80 10.90
C GLY A 255 11.50 6.25 10.99
N SER A 256 11.93 5.82 12.18
CA SER A 256 13.21 5.13 12.41
C SER A 256 13.01 3.61 12.49
N GLY A 257 14.12 2.87 12.43
CA GLY A 257 14.09 1.41 12.62
C GLY A 257 13.91 0.96 14.07
N VAL A 258 13.80 1.88 15.04
CA VAL A 258 13.61 1.55 16.46
C VAL A 258 12.50 2.41 17.04
N ILE A 259 11.38 1.79 17.41
CA ILE A 259 10.23 2.49 18.00
C ILE A 259 10.13 2.10 19.48
N LYS A 260 10.06 3.10 20.37
CA LYS A 260 9.83 2.89 21.81
C LYS A 260 8.45 3.39 22.17
N VAL A 261 7.73 2.62 22.99
CA VAL A 261 6.32 2.86 23.30
C VAL A 261 6.05 2.64 24.78
N ARG A 262 5.31 3.58 25.39
CA ARG A 262 4.70 3.42 26.71
C ARG A 262 3.25 3.91 26.65
N GLY A 263 2.34 3.04 27.08
CA GLY A 263 0.91 3.33 27.12
C GLY A 263 0.48 4.18 28.31
N PRO A 264 -0.55 5.03 28.18
CA PRO A 264 -1.22 5.63 29.33
C PRO A 264 -2.13 4.59 30.01
N SER A 265 -2.78 4.96 31.12
CA SER A 265 -3.81 4.11 31.73
C SER A 265 -5.05 3.95 30.83
N GLN A 266 -5.38 4.98 30.05
CA GLN A 266 -6.47 4.98 29.08
C GLN A 266 -6.09 5.89 27.89
N LEU A 267 -6.44 5.45 26.69
CA LEU A 267 -6.33 6.25 25.47
C LEU A 267 -7.61 7.06 25.28
N ARG A 268 -7.50 8.21 24.61
CA ARG A 268 -8.62 9.10 24.30
C ARG A 268 -8.97 9.09 22.82
N PRO A 269 -10.25 9.27 22.46
CA PRO A 269 -10.64 9.43 21.06
C PRO A 269 -10.02 10.69 20.43
N VAL A 270 -9.85 10.67 19.10
CA VAL A 270 -9.19 11.74 18.34
C VAL A 270 -9.88 11.99 17.01
N SER A 271 -9.67 13.19 16.46
CA SER A 271 -9.90 13.49 15.05
C SER A 271 -8.57 13.59 14.32
N HIS A 272 -8.50 13.01 13.12
CA HIS A 272 -7.28 12.97 12.31
C HIS A 272 -7.58 12.99 10.82
N ARG A 273 -6.79 13.76 10.05
CA ARG A 273 -6.83 13.74 8.59
C ARG A 273 -5.72 12.86 8.05
N ILE A 274 -6.08 11.84 7.29
CA ILE A 274 -5.15 10.85 6.72
C ILE A 274 -4.24 11.50 5.68
N ILE A 275 -2.95 11.14 5.70
CA ILE A 275 -1.95 11.58 4.73
C ILE A 275 -2.37 11.23 3.30
N PRO A 276 -1.89 11.97 2.29
CA PRO A 276 -2.17 11.63 0.91
C PRO A 276 -1.54 10.29 0.48
N ASP A 277 -2.19 9.60 -0.45
CA ASP A 277 -1.73 8.31 -0.97
C ASP A 277 -0.50 8.47 -1.88
N ARG A 278 0.66 8.11 -1.36
CA ARG A 278 1.92 8.17 -2.10
C ARG A 278 1.96 7.25 -3.32
N ILE A 279 1.26 6.11 -3.28
CA ILE A 279 1.24 5.14 -4.39
C ILE A 279 0.32 5.62 -5.51
N GLU A 280 -0.84 6.19 -5.17
CA GLU A 280 -1.70 6.88 -6.15
C GLU A 280 -0.96 8.06 -6.79
N ALA A 281 -0.32 8.92 -5.98
CA ALA A 281 0.48 10.04 -6.47
C ALA A 281 1.57 9.56 -7.44
N GLY A 282 2.38 8.58 -7.04
CA GLY A 282 3.43 8.01 -7.90
C GLY A 282 2.88 7.42 -9.20
N THR A 283 1.72 6.77 -9.16
CA THR A 283 1.05 6.21 -10.34
C THR A 283 0.65 7.32 -11.33
N LEU A 284 0.09 8.43 -10.85
CA LEU A 284 -0.26 9.59 -11.68
C LEU A 284 0.98 10.30 -12.24
N MET A 285 2.07 10.36 -11.46
CA MET A 285 3.36 10.88 -11.92
C MET A 285 3.92 10.03 -13.07
N VAL A 286 3.88 8.70 -12.94
CA VAL A 286 4.27 7.76 -14.00
C VAL A 286 3.39 7.93 -15.24
N ALA A 287 2.08 8.06 -15.08
CA ALA A 287 1.16 8.27 -16.21
C ALA A 287 1.48 9.56 -16.97
N SER A 288 1.81 10.65 -16.26
CA SER A 288 2.29 11.88 -16.89
C SER A 288 3.61 11.68 -17.63
N ALA A 289 4.53 10.87 -17.10
CA ALA A 289 5.80 10.56 -17.76
C ALA A 289 5.59 9.77 -19.07
N ILE A 290 4.77 8.71 -19.02
CA ILE A 290 4.45 7.84 -20.16
C ILE A 290 3.83 8.64 -21.31
N THR A 291 2.90 9.53 -20.99
CA THR A 291 2.08 10.25 -21.99
C THR A 291 2.71 11.55 -22.46
N GLN A 292 3.98 11.81 -22.11
CA GLN A 292 4.66 13.09 -22.40
C GLN A 292 3.81 14.28 -21.90
N GLY A 293 3.14 14.09 -20.77
CA GLY A 293 2.11 14.97 -20.25
C GLY A 293 2.64 16.19 -19.52
N ASN A 294 1.71 17.00 -19.01
CA ASN A 294 1.95 18.09 -18.07
C ASN A 294 0.82 18.11 -17.05
N VAL A 295 1.04 17.44 -15.93
CA VAL A 295 0.02 17.22 -14.90
C VAL A 295 0.40 17.93 -13.60
N LEU A 296 -0.54 18.67 -13.03
CA LEU A 296 -0.46 19.13 -11.64
C LEU A 296 -1.09 18.06 -10.75
N VAL A 297 -0.28 17.42 -9.91
CA VAL A 297 -0.77 16.45 -8.93
C VAL A 297 -0.84 17.16 -7.57
N ARG A 298 -2.05 17.33 -7.03
CA ARG A 298 -2.31 17.89 -5.70
C ARG A 298 -2.45 16.79 -4.65
N GLY A 299 -2.17 17.13 -3.39
CA GLY A 299 -2.12 16.16 -2.30
C GLY A 299 -0.89 15.28 -2.42
N VAL A 300 0.29 15.86 -2.62
CA VAL A 300 1.55 15.10 -2.73
C VAL A 300 2.56 15.60 -1.73
N ARG A 301 3.08 14.67 -0.93
CA ARG A 301 4.23 14.88 -0.06
C ARG A 301 5.47 14.25 -0.69
N LEU A 302 6.33 15.08 -1.28
CA LEU A 302 7.52 14.61 -2.00
C LEU A 302 8.50 13.86 -1.10
N ASP A 303 8.54 14.21 0.19
CA ASP A 303 9.34 13.52 1.20
C ASP A 303 8.88 12.07 1.44
N HIS A 304 7.63 11.72 1.13
CA HIS A 304 7.16 10.32 1.14
C HIS A 304 7.53 9.54 -0.13
N LEU A 305 8.06 10.21 -1.15
CA LEU A 305 8.25 9.69 -2.51
C LEU A 305 9.66 9.89 -3.05
N GLU A 306 10.64 10.23 -2.22
CA GLU A 306 11.99 10.60 -2.66
C GLU A 306 12.61 9.58 -3.63
N ALA A 307 12.59 8.29 -3.28
CA ALA A 307 13.13 7.24 -4.14
C ALA A 307 12.40 7.12 -5.49
N VAL A 308 11.08 7.33 -5.51
CA VAL A 308 10.27 7.29 -6.75
C VAL A 308 10.56 8.51 -7.61
N VAL A 309 10.60 9.70 -7.00
CA VAL A 309 10.91 10.97 -7.67
C VAL A 309 12.29 10.93 -8.31
N GLU A 310 13.28 10.43 -7.58
CA GLU A 310 14.65 10.30 -8.07
C GLU A 310 14.72 9.37 -9.28
N LYS A 311 14.02 8.22 -9.23
CA LYS A 311 13.98 7.30 -10.37
C LYS A 311 13.25 7.88 -11.58
N LEU A 312 12.16 8.62 -11.39
CA LEU A 312 11.48 9.29 -12.49
C LEU A 312 12.32 10.42 -13.10
N ARG A 313 13.12 11.14 -12.31
CA ARG A 313 14.05 12.13 -12.85
C ARG A 313 15.13 11.49 -13.73
N GLN A 314 15.62 10.32 -13.35
CA GLN A 314 16.59 9.56 -14.15
C GLN A 314 16.03 9.16 -15.53
N THR A 315 14.70 9.01 -15.66
CA THR A 315 14.07 8.74 -16.97
C THR A 315 13.87 9.99 -17.83
N GLY A 316 14.30 11.16 -17.33
CA GLY A 316 14.12 12.47 -17.99
C GLY A 316 12.83 13.19 -17.58
N THR A 317 12.02 12.61 -16.68
CA THR A 317 10.79 13.26 -16.21
C THR A 317 11.12 14.49 -15.36
N GLU A 318 10.53 15.63 -15.69
CA GLU A 318 10.68 16.84 -14.90
C GLU A 318 9.63 16.87 -13.78
N ILE A 319 10.10 17.04 -12.54
CA ILE A 319 9.27 17.03 -11.33
C ILE A 319 9.60 18.27 -10.51
N LYS A 320 8.67 19.22 -10.46
CA LYS A 320 8.83 20.53 -9.79
C LYS A 320 7.78 20.70 -8.68
N PRO A 321 8.18 21.10 -7.45
CA PRO A 321 7.22 21.55 -6.44
C PRO A 321 6.34 22.67 -6.98
N ALA A 322 5.05 22.66 -6.64
CA ALA A 322 4.06 23.58 -7.19
C ALA A 322 3.11 24.13 -6.10
N GLY A 323 3.68 24.61 -5.00
CA GLY A 323 2.97 25.04 -3.79
C GLY A 323 2.93 23.96 -2.71
N ASP A 324 2.13 24.20 -1.67
CA ASP A 324 1.98 23.26 -0.55
C ASP A 324 1.25 22.00 -1.01
N GLU A 325 1.84 20.84 -0.69
CA GLU A 325 1.34 19.51 -1.06
C GLU A 325 0.96 19.37 -2.56
N ALA A 326 1.73 19.97 -3.47
CA ALA A 326 1.48 19.82 -4.90
C ALA A 326 2.78 19.72 -5.72
N VAL A 327 2.71 18.94 -6.80
CA VAL A 327 3.84 18.74 -7.72
C VAL A 327 3.40 18.83 -9.17
N ARG A 328 4.18 19.56 -9.95
CA ARG A 328 4.08 19.62 -11.41
C ARG A 328 4.96 18.52 -11.99
N VAL A 329 4.37 17.65 -12.80
CA VAL A 329 5.06 16.55 -13.49
C VAL A 329 4.97 16.80 -14.98
N ILE A 330 6.12 16.84 -15.66
CA ILE A 330 6.19 17.02 -17.11
C ILE A 330 6.95 15.83 -17.68
N GLY A 331 6.27 15.06 -18.53
CA GLY A 331 6.84 13.88 -19.16
C GLY A 331 7.89 14.26 -20.22
N PRO A 332 8.95 13.46 -20.38
CA PRO A 332 9.99 13.73 -21.35
C PRO A 332 9.50 13.46 -22.78
N THR A 333 10.16 14.06 -23.76
CA THR A 333 9.95 13.70 -25.18
C THR A 333 10.47 12.29 -25.51
N ARG A 334 11.48 11.82 -24.76
CA ARG A 334 12.05 10.48 -24.84
C ARG A 334 12.35 9.98 -23.43
N VAL A 335 11.77 8.85 -23.06
CA VAL A 335 12.03 8.21 -21.76
C VAL A 335 13.42 7.57 -21.80
N LEU A 336 14.26 7.84 -20.80
CA LEU A 336 15.57 7.20 -20.63
C LEU A 336 15.47 5.96 -19.74
N SER A 337 16.33 4.96 -19.98
CA SER A 337 16.39 3.76 -19.13
C SER A 337 16.89 4.07 -17.72
N ALA A 338 16.28 3.44 -16.72
CA ALA A 338 16.70 3.55 -15.33
C ALA A 338 16.49 2.22 -14.61
N ASP A 339 17.51 1.76 -13.89
CA ASP A 339 17.42 0.54 -13.09
C ASP A 339 16.70 0.81 -11.77
N VAL A 340 15.84 -0.14 -11.38
CA VAL A 340 15.05 -0.09 -10.14
C VAL A 340 15.25 -1.36 -9.35
N ARG A 341 15.52 -1.20 -8.06
CA ARG A 341 15.55 -2.28 -7.10
C ARG A 341 14.61 -1.95 -5.96
N THR A 342 13.63 -2.81 -5.70
CA THR A 342 12.71 -2.60 -4.58
C THR A 342 13.41 -2.81 -3.24
N HIS A 343 13.04 -2.04 -2.23
CA HIS A 343 13.58 -2.15 -0.89
C HIS A 343 12.58 -1.54 0.12
N PRO A 344 12.53 -2.02 1.39
CA PRO A 344 11.74 -1.37 2.43
C PRO A 344 12.00 0.14 2.52
N TYR A 345 11.00 0.92 2.92
CA TYR A 345 11.11 2.38 3.00
C TYR A 345 12.32 2.79 3.88
N PRO A 346 13.12 3.81 3.48
CA PRO A 346 12.93 4.80 2.42
C PRO A 346 13.40 4.37 1.02
N GLY A 347 13.65 3.08 0.80
CA GLY A 347 13.96 2.53 -0.52
C GLY A 347 12.80 2.60 -1.51
N PHE A 348 13.04 2.15 -2.74
CA PHE A 348 12.02 2.17 -3.78
C PHE A 348 10.88 1.18 -3.44
N PRO A 349 9.61 1.62 -3.37
CA PRO A 349 8.52 0.78 -2.89
C PRO A 349 8.11 -0.25 -3.95
N THR A 350 7.93 -1.52 -3.54
CA THR A 350 7.38 -2.60 -4.38
C THR A 350 6.04 -2.22 -5.03
N ASP A 351 5.21 -1.46 -4.32
CA ASP A 351 3.90 -0.98 -4.82
C ASP A 351 3.99 -0.03 -6.04
N MET A 352 5.19 0.48 -6.37
CA MET A 352 5.45 1.29 -7.58
C MET A 352 6.19 0.53 -8.68
N GLN A 353 6.58 -0.72 -8.43
CA GLN A 353 7.40 -1.52 -9.34
C GLN A 353 6.71 -1.71 -10.70
N ALA A 354 5.44 -2.10 -10.71
CA ALA A 354 4.70 -2.40 -11.93
C ALA A 354 4.48 -1.15 -12.80
N GLN A 355 4.19 -0.01 -12.18
CA GLN A 355 3.98 1.26 -12.84
C GLN A 355 5.27 1.72 -13.52
N VAL A 356 6.40 1.67 -12.81
CA VAL A 356 7.69 2.02 -13.41
C VAL A 356 8.14 1.01 -14.46
N MET A 357 7.77 -0.26 -14.33
CA MET A 357 7.98 -1.25 -15.39
C MET A 357 7.25 -0.88 -16.68
N THR A 358 6.03 -0.36 -16.58
CA THR A 358 5.29 0.14 -17.76
C THR A 358 6.01 1.31 -18.42
N LEU A 359 6.56 2.24 -17.63
CA LEU A 359 7.39 3.33 -18.14
C LEU A 359 8.68 2.82 -18.80
N ALA A 360 9.34 1.83 -18.17
CA ALA A 360 10.59 1.24 -18.66
C ALA A 360 10.43 0.54 -20.02
N CYS A 361 9.24 0.01 -20.34
CA CYS A 361 8.95 -0.55 -21.66
C CYS A 361 9.04 0.47 -22.81
N LEU A 362 8.95 1.77 -22.50
CA LEU A 362 9.05 2.88 -23.47
C LEU A 362 10.44 3.53 -23.48
N ALA A 363 11.35 3.08 -22.62
CA ALA A 363 12.63 3.70 -22.41
C ALA A 363 13.62 3.39 -23.55
N ILE A 364 14.43 4.39 -23.90
CA ILE A 364 15.60 4.20 -24.76
C ILE A 364 16.71 3.59 -23.91
N GLY A 365 17.11 2.37 -24.27
CA GLY A 365 18.14 1.62 -23.57
C GLY A 365 17.59 0.38 -22.90
N ARG A 366 18.35 -0.15 -21.93
CA ARG A 366 17.98 -1.33 -21.15
C ARG A 366 17.80 -0.91 -19.70
N SER A 367 16.65 -1.25 -19.13
CA SER A 367 16.38 -1.10 -17.69
C SER A 367 16.34 -2.47 -17.03
N VAL A 368 16.87 -2.58 -15.81
CA VAL A 368 16.76 -3.75 -14.95
C VAL A 368 15.83 -3.42 -13.78
N ILE A 369 14.81 -4.25 -13.59
CA ILE A 369 13.87 -4.12 -12.47
C ILE A 369 13.96 -5.38 -11.62
N GLU A 370 14.37 -5.21 -10.37
CA GLU A 370 14.65 -6.29 -9.43
C GLU A 370 13.73 -6.19 -8.20
N GLU A 371 12.85 -7.18 -8.01
CA GLU A 371 11.99 -7.33 -6.83
C GLU A 371 12.71 -8.12 -5.73
N ASN A 372 12.85 -7.54 -4.55
CA ASN A 372 13.60 -8.08 -3.41
C ASN A 372 12.80 -8.20 -2.10
N ILE A 373 11.49 -7.87 -2.10
CA ILE A 373 10.65 -7.85 -0.90
C ILE A 373 9.65 -9.00 -0.86
#